data_AF-A0A822IPH3-F1
#
_entry.id   AF-A0A822IPH3-F1
#
_cell.length_a   1.000
_cell.length_b   1.000
_cell.length_c   1.000
_cell.angle_alpha   90.00
_cell.angle_beta   90.00
_cell.angle_gamma   90.00
#
_symmetry.space_group_name_H-M   'P 1'
#
loop_
_entity.id
_entity.type
_entity.pdbx_description
1 polymer ?
#
loop_
_entity_poly.entity_id
_entity_poly.type
_entity_poly.pdbx_seq_one_letter_code
_entity_poly.pdbx_strand_id
1 'polypeptide(L)'
;MLQTNTEKNSITGFDFTGNMTLLVDDIIKTHPFFKHIKIQNILIVISPSNGNKNGIVAKLRPMLFEGGSRTKTVRGIEYAAPEVVTNGTNILYIVYFHLPRFLNHCDQKAKLATVLHELHHISPLFNGDIRRYSGKNYAHGNSRKNFDSLVSIYTDEYIHATAHPELSIFLKYKYNELKRKYGAIYGDMIRIPRSKKCIFRKTCGKHLTLEDIINPG
;
A
#
# COMPACT_ATOMS: atom_id res chain seq x y z
N MET A 1 12.79 17.74 5.78
CA MET A 1 12.58 18.40 4.48
C MET A 1 12.62 17.34 3.39
N LEU A 2 11.47 16.91 2.87
CA LEU A 2 11.43 16.24 1.57
C LEU A 2 11.49 17.35 0.52
N GLN A 3 12.55 17.38 -0.26
CA GLN A 3 12.64 18.27 -1.42
C GLN A 3 11.54 17.86 -2.41
N THR A 4 10.53 18.71 -2.56
CA THR A 4 9.64 18.75 -3.72
C THR A 4 10.47 19.17 -4.93
N ASN A 5 11.28 18.26 -5.45
CA ASN A 5 11.99 18.44 -6.70
C ASN A 5 11.12 17.90 -7.83
N THR A 6 10.21 18.74 -8.31
CA THR A 6 9.48 18.56 -9.57
C THR A 6 10.43 18.58 -10.79
N GLU A 7 11.73 18.82 -10.58
CA GLU A 7 12.80 18.82 -11.58
C GLU A 7 13.75 17.59 -11.51
N LYS A 8 13.24 16.40 -11.18
CA LYS A 8 14.05 15.15 -11.19
C LYS A 8 13.68 14.14 -12.28
N ASN A 9 13.26 14.62 -13.45
CA ASN A 9 13.41 13.83 -14.69
C ASN A 9 14.82 14.03 -15.29
N SER A 10 15.88 13.92 -14.47
CA SER A 10 17.26 13.99 -14.98
C SER A 10 17.69 12.64 -15.54
N ILE A 11 17.78 12.52 -16.87
CA ILE A 11 18.62 11.66 -17.75
C ILE A 11 18.83 10.13 -17.43
N THR A 12 18.50 9.60 -16.25
CA THR A 12 18.85 8.23 -15.82
C THR A 12 17.68 7.27 -15.60
N GLY A 13 16.45 7.66 -15.95
CA GLY A 13 15.28 6.76 -15.90
C GLY A 13 13.98 7.45 -15.45
N PHE A 14 12.87 6.73 -15.56
CA PHE A 14 11.56 7.12 -15.04
C PHE A 14 11.37 6.59 -13.61
N ASP A 15 11.19 7.50 -12.64
CA ASP A 15 10.80 7.15 -11.26
C ASP A 15 9.33 6.76 -11.19
N PHE A 16 9.05 5.46 -11.21
CA PHE A 16 7.67 4.98 -11.15
C PHE A 16 7.01 5.23 -9.80
N THR A 17 7.71 5.00 -8.69
CA THR A 17 7.14 5.13 -7.34
C THR A 17 6.90 6.59 -6.98
N GLY A 18 7.80 7.50 -7.37
CA GLY A 18 7.63 8.94 -7.20
C GLY A 18 6.42 9.47 -7.98
N ASN A 19 6.34 9.17 -9.29
CA ASN A 19 5.20 9.59 -10.12
C ASN A 19 3.87 9.00 -9.64
N MET A 20 3.86 7.73 -9.23
CA MET A 20 2.67 7.10 -8.66
C MET A 20 2.26 7.71 -7.31
N THR A 21 3.23 8.14 -6.49
CA THR A 21 2.96 8.83 -5.23
C THR A 21 2.29 10.18 -5.46
N LEU A 22 2.78 10.95 -6.44
CA LEU A 22 2.16 12.22 -6.83
C LEU A 22 0.73 12.01 -7.34
N LEU A 23 0.51 11.01 -8.18
CA LEU A 23 -0.83 10.66 -8.68
C LEU A 23 -1.77 10.27 -7.53
N VAL A 24 -1.33 9.44 -6.60
CA VAL A 24 -2.16 9.01 -5.46
C VAL A 24 -2.47 10.18 -4.52
N ASP A 25 -1.50 11.05 -4.25
CA ASP A 25 -1.71 12.26 -3.44
C ASP A 25 -2.75 13.20 -4.08
N ASP A 26 -2.72 13.37 -5.40
CA ASP A 26 -3.72 14.14 -6.14
C ASP A 26 -5.12 13.49 -6.09
N ILE A 27 -5.22 12.15 -6.24
CA ILE A 27 -6.49 11.43 -6.07
C ILE A 27 -7.08 11.68 -4.69
N ILE A 28 -6.27 11.59 -3.63
CA ILE A 28 -6.70 11.80 -2.24
C ILE A 28 -7.21 13.23 -2.02
N LYS A 29 -6.52 14.23 -2.58
CA LYS A 29 -6.89 15.64 -2.46
C LYS A 29 -8.14 16.00 -3.27
N THR A 30 -8.27 15.41 -4.45
CA THR A 30 -9.33 15.71 -5.41
C THR A 30 -10.65 15.01 -5.05
N HIS A 31 -10.61 13.71 -4.78
CA HIS A 31 -11.83 12.89 -4.74
C HIS A 31 -12.33 12.69 -3.29
N PRO A 32 -13.56 13.14 -2.93
CA PRO A 32 -14.04 13.17 -1.55
C PRO A 32 -13.98 11.84 -0.81
N PHE A 33 -14.28 10.73 -1.49
CA PHE A 33 -14.24 9.39 -0.89
C PHE A 33 -12.87 9.03 -0.29
N PHE A 34 -11.77 9.51 -0.87
CA PHE A 34 -10.40 9.15 -0.46
C PHE A 34 -9.78 10.14 0.53
N LYS A 35 -10.46 11.24 0.89
CA LYS A 35 -9.92 12.30 1.77
C LYS A 35 -9.50 11.86 3.18
N HIS A 36 -9.97 10.70 3.65
CA HIS A 36 -9.58 10.13 4.94
C HIS A 36 -8.15 9.55 4.95
N ILE A 37 -7.55 9.39 3.78
CA ILE A 37 -6.23 8.80 3.60
C ILE A 37 -5.14 9.84 3.80
N LYS A 38 -4.04 9.44 4.45
CA LYS A 38 -2.85 10.28 4.62
C LYS A 38 -1.68 9.68 3.83
N ILE A 39 -1.23 10.38 2.79
CA ILE A 39 -0.21 9.88 1.85
C ILE A 39 1.09 9.47 2.57
N GLN A 40 1.49 10.19 3.61
CA GLN A 40 2.73 9.91 4.37
C GLN A 40 2.74 8.55 5.10
N ASN A 41 1.58 7.94 5.30
CA ASN A 41 1.45 6.62 5.91
C ASN A 41 1.26 5.51 4.87
N ILE A 42 1.33 5.83 3.58
CA ILE A 42 1.29 4.87 2.47
C ILE A 42 2.68 4.79 1.85
N LEU A 43 3.18 3.56 1.68
CA LEU A 43 4.37 3.30 0.88
C LEU A 43 3.97 2.69 -0.46
N ILE A 44 4.38 3.33 -1.55
CA ILE A 44 4.17 2.81 -2.91
C ILE A 44 5.44 2.14 -3.37
N VAL A 45 5.35 0.89 -3.84
CA VAL A 45 6.52 0.11 -4.24
C VAL A 45 6.29 -0.65 -5.53
N ILE A 46 7.38 -0.99 -6.20
CA ILE A 46 7.40 -1.95 -7.29
C ILE A 46 7.58 -3.36 -6.72
N SER A 47 6.82 -4.30 -7.26
CA SER A 47 7.14 -5.73 -7.18
C SER A 47 7.48 -6.22 -8.58
N PRO A 48 8.61 -6.91 -8.79
CA PRO A 48 8.86 -7.57 -10.06
C PRO A 48 7.75 -8.60 -10.38
N SER A 49 7.40 -8.71 -11.65
CA SER A 49 6.51 -9.75 -12.17
C SER A 49 7.03 -10.26 -13.50
N ASN A 50 6.58 -11.45 -13.90
CA ASN A 50 6.72 -11.86 -15.29
C ASN A 50 5.78 -11.01 -16.19
N GLY A 51 6.10 -10.90 -17.47
CA GLY A 51 5.29 -10.18 -18.46
C GLY A 51 3.99 -10.89 -18.87
N ASN A 52 3.61 -11.97 -18.16
CA ASN A 52 2.38 -12.69 -18.44
C ASN A 52 1.15 -11.80 -18.13
N LYS A 53 0.15 -11.87 -19.00
CA LYS A 53 -1.13 -11.17 -18.85
C LYS A 53 -1.90 -11.63 -17.61
N ASN A 54 -1.70 -12.87 -17.18
CA ASN A 54 -2.37 -13.45 -16.02
C ASN A 54 -1.61 -13.15 -14.72
N GLY A 55 -2.36 -12.76 -13.69
CA GLY A 55 -1.87 -12.60 -12.32
C GLY A 55 -2.11 -11.19 -11.75
N ILE A 56 -1.67 -11.00 -10.51
CA ILE A 56 -1.87 -9.76 -9.75
C ILE A 56 -1.13 -8.60 -10.43
N VAL A 57 -1.85 -7.51 -10.71
CA VAL A 57 -1.31 -6.27 -11.31
C VAL A 57 -0.94 -5.24 -10.24
N ALA A 58 -1.76 -5.15 -9.19
CA ALA A 58 -1.49 -4.34 -8.01
C ALA A 58 -2.08 -5.04 -6.78
N LYS A 59 -1.63 -4.65 -5.59
CA LYS A 59 -2.23 -5.08 -4.33
C LYS A 59 -1.93 -4.11 -3.19
N LEU A 60 -2.93 -3.83 -2.39
CA LEU A 60 -2.80 -3.21 -1.08
C LEU A 60 -2.41 -4.25 -0.03
N ARG A 61 -1.44 -3.91 0.82
CA ARG A 61 -1.10 -4.66 2.02
C ARG A 61 -1.38 -3.82 3.27
N PRO A 62 -2.35 -4.19 4.11
CA PRO A 62 -2.50 -3.59 5.44
C PRO A 62 -1.31 -3.98 6.32
N MET A 63 -0.83 -3.05 7.14
CA MET A 63 0.27 -3.30 8.08
C MET A 63 -0.23 -3.72 9.46
N LEU A 64 -1.50 -3.47 9.79
CA LEU A 64 -2.14 -3.88 11.04
C LEU A 64 -3.22 -4.94 10.79
N PHE A 65 -3.67 -5.58 11.86
CA PHE A 65 -4.74 -6.57 11.81
C PHE A 65 -6.12 -5.91 11.92
N GLU A 66 -7.14 -6.76 12.04
CA GLU A 66 -8.53 -6.35 12.20
C GLU A 66 -8.70 -5.26 13.27
N GLY A 67 -9.42 -4.20 12.91
CA GLY A 67 -9.66 -3.05 13.79
C GLY A 67 -8.42 -2.17 14.05
N GLY A 68 -7.32 -2.40 13.33
CA GLY A 68 -6.04 -1.73 13.57
C GLY A 68 -5.21 -2.36 14.69
N SER A 69 -5.53 -3.60 15.08
CA SER A 69 -4.78 -4.29 16.14
C SER A 69 -3.33 -4.58 15.72
N ARG A 70 -2.40 -4.38 16.66
CA ARG A 70 -0.99 -4.77 16.49
C ARG A 70 -0.74 -6.25 16.70
N THR A 71 -1.68 -6.96 17.34
CA THR A 71 -1.57 -8.41 17.54
C THR A 71 -2.79 -9.14 17.03
N LYS A 72 -2.61 -10.41 16.66
CA LYS A 72 -3.70 -11.31 16.30
C LYS A 72 -3.37 -12.73 16.73
N THR A 73 -4.35 -13.40 17.33
CA THR A 73 -4.26 -14.82 17.66
C THR A 73 -4.80 -15.67 16.53
N VAL A 74 -4.00 -16.63 16.06
CA VAL A 74 -4.39 -17.61 15.04
C VAL A 74 -4.06 -19.00 15.57
N ARG A 75 -5.08 -19.84 15.76
CA ARG A 75 -4.94 -21.21 16.31
C ARG A 75 -4.10 -21.25 17.60
N GLY A 76 -4.41 -20.33 18.53
CA GLY A 76 -3.72 -20.22 19.83
C GLY A 76 -2.34 -19.56 19.80
N ILE A 77 -1.82 -19.18 18.62
CA ILE A 77 -0.52 -18.51 18.49
C ILE A 77 -0.76 -17.02 18.26
N GLU A 78 -0.19 -16.17 19.12
CA GLU A 78 -0.21 -14.72 18.93
C GLU A 78 0.87 -14.28 17.93
N TYR A 79 0.49 -13.40 17.02
CA TYR A 79 1.37 -12.78 16.04
C TYR A 79 1.36 -11.27 16.21
N ALA A 80 2.53 -10.65 16.16
CA ALA A 80 2.71 -9.22 16.05
C ALA A 80 2.72 -8.78 14.59
N ALA A 81 2.04 -7.68 14.30
CA ALA A 81 2.06 -7.00 13.02
C ALA A 81 3.48 -6.53 12.68
N PRO A 82 3.89 -6.58 11.40
CA PRO A 82 5.17 -6.01 10.98
C PRO A 82 5.17 -4.48 11.13
N GLU A 83 6.35 -3.90 11.31
CA GLU A 83 6.56 -2.46 11.36
C GLU A 83 7.48 -2.03 10.20
N VAL A 84 7.10 -0.95 9.55
CA VAL A 84 7.90 -0.29 8.51
C VAL A 84 7.84 1.19 8.79
N VAL A 85 9.00 1.80 8.96
CA VAL A 85 9.15 3.25 9.20
C VAL A 85 9.90 3.85 8.02
N THR A 86 9.35 4.91 7.44
CA THR A 86 10.01 5.69 6.39
C THR A 86 10.01 7.16 6.79
N ASN A 87 11.18 7.81 6.75
CA ASN A 87 11.33 9.22 7.14
C ASN A 87 10.70 9.55 8.52
N GLY A 88 10.84 8.64 9.49
CA GLY A 88 10.27 8.79 10.83
C GLY A 88 8.76 8.57 10.93
N THR A 89 8.08 8.22 9.83
CA THR A 89 6.64 7.94 9.80
C THR A 89 6.36 6.45 9.72
N ASN A 90 5.44 5.98 10.56
CA ASN A 90 4.94 4.61 10.49
C ASN A 90 4.07 4.40 9.25
N ILE A 91 4.42 3.40 8.44
CA ILE A 91 3.63 2.98 7.29
C ILE A 91 2.47 2.09 7.75
N LEU A 92 1.26 2.49 7.39
CA LEU A 92 0.02 1.76 7.66
C LEU A 92 -0.40 0.88 6.48
N TYR A 93 0.00 1.25 5.26
CA TYR A 93 -0.37 0.56 4.03
C TYR A 93 0.80 0.53 3.05
N ILE A 94 0.99 -0.60 2.38
CA ILE A 94 1.93 -0.70 1.26
C ILE A 94 1.16 -1.06 0.00
N VAL A 95 1.27 -0.25 -1.05
CA VAL A 95 0.66 -0.53 -2.36
C VAL A 95 1.77 -1.05 -3.28
N TYR A 96 1.63 -2.32 -3.69
CA TYR A 96 2.55 -2.95 -4.63
C TYR A 96 2.01 -2.84 -6.04
N PHE A 97 2.81 -2.32 -6.96
CA PHE A 97 2.54 -2.38 -8.40
C PHE A 97 3.46 -3.40 -9.05
N HIS A 98 2.87 -4.38 -9.75
CA HIS A 98 3.61 -5.48 -10.36
C HIS A 98 4.09 -5.09 -11.77
N LEU A 99 5.38 -4.80 -11.93
CA LEU A 99 5.96 -4.44 -13.23
C LEU A 99 6.67 -5.63 -13.90
N PRO A 100 6.51 -5.82 -15.22
CA PRO A 100 5.87 -4.91 -16.18
C PRO A 100 4.35 -5.08 -16.30
N ARG A 101 3.74 -6.03 -15.59
CA ARG A 101 2.35 -6.46 -15.81
C ARG A 101 1.34 -5.32 -15.71
N PHE A 102 1.41 -4.49 -14.66
CA PHE A 102 0.53 -3.34 -14.45
C PHE A 102 0.51 -2.39 -15.64
N LEU A 103 1.69 -1.96 -16.12
CA LEU A 103 1.77 -1.04 -17.27
C LEU A 103 1.40 -1.71 -18.60
N ASN A 104 1.55 -3.03 -18.72
CA ASN A 104 1.20 -3.76 -19.93
C ASN A 104 -0.27 -4.17 -19.99
N HIS A 105 -1.00 -4.05 -18.88
CA HIS A 105 -2.40 -4.43 -18.78
C HIS A 105 -3.30 -3.22 -19.07
N CYS A 106 -4.18 -3.37 -20.05
CA CYS A 106 -5.24 -2.42 -20.40
C CYS A 106 -4.77 -0.99 -20.79
N ASP A 107 -5.74 -0.11 -20.98
CA ASP A 107 -5.53 1.30 -21.30
C ASP A 107 -5.28 2.17 -20.04
N GLN A 108 -5.09 3.47 -20.25
CA GLN A 108 -4.83 4.44 -19.18
C GLN A 108 -5.95 4.46 -18.13
N LYS A 109 -7.22 4.49 -18.56
CA LYS A 109 -8.37 4.60 -17.66
C LYS A 109 -8.49 3.35 -16.79
N ALA A 110 -8.29 2.16 -17.36
CA ALA A 110 -8.32 0.91 -16.60
C ALA A 110 -7.15 0.79 -15.59
N LYS A 111 -5.96 1.29 -15.94
CA LYS A 111 -4.83 1.35 -15.00
C LYS A 111 -5.11 2.32 -13.85
N LEU A 112 -5.71 3.47 -14.15
CA LEU A 112 -6.13 4.43 -13.14
C LEU A 112 -7.21 3.84 -12.22
N ALA A 113 -8.22 3.18 -12.79
CA ALA A 113 -9.23 2.44 -12.03
C ALA A 113 -8.61 1.39 -11.10
N THR A 114 -7.52 0.72 -11.54
CA THR A 114 -6.77 -0.20 -10.67
C THR A 114 -6.12 0.53 -9.48
N VAL A 115 -5.59 1.74 -9.66
CA VAL A 115 -5.06 2.54 -8.54
C VAL A 115 -6.18 2.86 -7.54
N LEU A 116 -7.32 3.36 -8.01
CA LEU A 116 -8.47 3.68 -7.16
C LEU A 116 -9.05 2.44 -6.48
N HIS A 117 -9.03 1.29 -7.14
CA HIS A 117 -9.40 0.00 -6.57
C HIS A 117 -8.54 -0.33 -5.34
N GLU A 118 -7.21 -0.20 -5.44
CA GLU A 118 -6.32 -0.47 -4.31
C GLU A 118 -6.51 0.53 -3.17
N LEU A 119 -6.75 1.81 -3.48
CA LEU A 119 -7.03 2.82 -2.46
C LEU A 119 -8.37 2.58 -1.77
N HIS A 120 -9.37 2.08 -2.48
CA HIS A 120 -10.68 1.79 -1.91
C HIS A 120 -10.62 0.70 -0.82
N HIS A 121 -9.66 -0.23 -0.91
CA HIS A 121 -9.41 -1.23 0.12
C HIS A 121 -8.89 -0.66 1.44
N ILE A 122 -8.50 0.62 1.49
CA ILE A 122 -8.09 1.26 2.73
C ILE A 122 -9.30 1.44 3.66
N SER A 123 -9.10 1.11 4.95
CA SER A 123 -10.12 1.28 5.98
C SER A 123 -10.60 2.73 6.06
N PRO A 124 -11.92 2.98 6.15
CA PRO A 124 -12.46 4.32 6.39
C PRO A 124 -11.87 5.02 7.62
N LEU A 125 -11.43 4.25 8.63
CA LEU A 125 -10.82 4.75 9.86
C LEU A 125 -9.31 5.01 9.71
N PHE A 126 -8.72 4.65 8.57
CA PHE A 126 -7.30 4.80 8.28
C PHE A 126 -6.38 4.25 9.39
N ASN A 127 -6.71 3.07 9.90
CA ASN A 127 -6.10 2.45 11.09
C ASN A 127 -5.14 1.29 10.76
N GLY A 128 -4.66 1.19 9.52
CA GLY A 128 -3.77 0.12 9.08
C GLY A 128 -4.44 -1.24 8.80
N ASP A 129 -5.76 -1.34 8.96
CA ASP A 129 -6.59 -2.45 8.49
C ASP A 129 -7.20 -2.15 7.11
N ILE A 130 -7.75 -3.15 6.45
CA ILE A 130 -8.53 -2.95 5.22
C ILE A 130 -9.97 -2.54 5.52
N ARG A 131 -10.64 -1.98 4.50
CA ARG A 131 -12.10 -1.88 4.48
C ARG A 131 -12.71 -3.27 4.60
N ARG A 132 -13.64 -3.42 5.53
CA ARG A 132 -14.37 -4.66 5.79
C ARG A 132 -15.85 -4.47 5.49
N TYR A 133 -16.36 -5.32 4.61
CA TYR A 133 -17.78 -5.51 4.37
C TYR A 133 -18.30 -6.66 5.25
N SER A 134 -19.57 -6.56 5.65
CA SER A 134 -20.25 -7.67 6.33
C SER A 134 -20.35 -8.89 5.40
N GLY A 135 -20.32 -10.10 5.98
CA GLY A 135 -20.43 -11.36 5.25
C GLY A 135 -19.09 -12.04 4.92
N LYS A 136 -19.14 -13.10 4.11
CA LYS A 136 -17.97 -13.96 3.81
C LYS A 136 -16.88 -13.23 2.99
N ASN A 137 -17.27 -12.28 2.15
CA ASN A 137 -16.37 -11.52 1.27
C ASN A 137 -16.03 -10.15 1.87
N TYR A 138 -15.21 -10.16 2.91
CA TYR A 138 -14.90 -8.94 3.67
C TYR A 138 -14.25 -7.83 2.83
N ALA A 139 -13.57 -8.14 1.71
CA ALA A 139 -12.86 -7.13 0.91
C ALA A 139 -13.67 -6.53 -0.25
N HIS A 140 -14.69 -7.21 -0.76
CA HIS A 140 -15.41 -6.79 -1.98
C HIS A 140 -16.95 -6.84 -1.88
N GLY A 141 -17.48 -7.17 -0.69
CA GLY A 141 -18.92 -7.36 -0.51
C GLY A 141 -19.49 -8.50 -1.36
N ASN A 142 -20.79 -8.46 -1.61
CA ASN A 142 -21.52 -9.58 -2.22
C ASN A 142 -21.48 -9.62 -3.76
N SER A 143 -20.94 -8.60 -4.44
CA SER A 143 -20.88 -8.55 -5.90
C SER A 143 -19.64 -7.83 -6.41
N ARG A 144 -18.76 -8.59 -7.05
CA ARG A 144 -17.58 -8.06 -7.76
C ARG A 144 -17.98 -7.06 -8.84
N LYS A 145 -19.05 -7.34 -9.58
CA LYS A 145 -19.56 -6.45 -10.63
C LYS A 145 -19.95 -5.08 -10.07
N ASN A 146 -20.65 -5.03 -8.94
CA ASN A 146 -21.05 -3.76 -8.33
C ASN A 146 -19.84 -2.98 -7.84
N PHE A 147 -18.84 -3.69 -7.30
CA PHE A 147 -17.59 -3.07 -6.89
C PHE A 147 -16.81 -2.50 -8.08
N ASP A 148 -16.68 -3.26 -9.16
CA ASP A 148 -16.01 -2.80 -10.39
C ASP A 148 -16.73 -1.58 -10.99
N SER A 149 -18.07 -1.57 -11.01
CA SER A 149 -18.86 -0.40 -11.42
C SER A 149 -18.61 0.82 -10.54
N LEU A 150 -18.54 0.65 -9.22
CA LEU A 150 -18.29 1.73 -8.28
C LEU A 150 -16.91 2.36 -8.50
N VAL A 151 -15.87 1.53 -8.68
CA VAL A 151 -14.53 2.00 -8.99
C VAL A 151 -14.49 2.74 -10.33
N SER A 152 -15.26 2.29 -11.33
CA SER A 152 -15.39 3.00 -12.60
C SER A 152 -15.96 4.41 -12.40
N ILE A 153 -17.00 4.54 -11.58
CA ILE A 153 -17.60 5.85 -11.25
C ILE A 153 -16.55 6.76 -10.60
N TYR A 154 -15.83 6.29 -9.58
CA TYR A 154 -14.79 7.10 -8.93
C TYR A 154 -13.66 7.49 -9.89
N THR A 155 -13.36 6.63 -10.86
CA THR A 155 -12.36 6.91 -11.88
C THR A 155 -12.81 8.06 -12.78
N ASP A 156 -14.07 8.04 -13.22
CA ASP A 156 -14.65 9.10 -14.04
C ASP A 156 -14.77 10.41 -13.26
N GLU A 157 -15.24 10.36 -12.01
CA GLU A 157 -15.30 11.50 -11.10
C GLU A 157 -13.93 12.17 -10.93
N TYR A 158 -12.87 11.37 -10.70
CA TYR A 158 -11.51 11.89 -10.58
C TYR A 158 -10.99 12.50 -11.89
N ILE A 159 -11.18 11.82 -13.04
CA ILE A 159 -10.74 12.32 -14.35
C ILE A 159 -11.39 13.68 -14.66
N HIS A 160 -12.65 13.86 -14.30
CA HIS A 160 -13.37 15.12 -14.53
C HIS A 160 -13.02 16.22 -13.52
N ALA A 161 -12.60 15.87 -12.31
CA ALA A 161 -12.38 16.83 -11.23
C ALA A 161 -10.91 17.26 -11.06
N THR A 162 -9.92 16.44 -11.45
CA THR A 162 -8.51 16.78 -11.24
C THR A 162 -8.08 18.00 -12.04
N ALA A 163 -7.38 18.92 -11.38
CA ALA A 163 -6.69 20.03 -12.05
C ALA A 163 -5.33 19.59 -12.65
N HIS A 164 -4.91 18.35 -12.39
CA HIS A 164 -3.59 17.81 -12.70
C HIS A 164 -3.65 16.54 -13.56
N PRO A 165 -4.32 16.57 -14.74
CA PRO A 165 -4.44 15.39 -15.60
C PRO A 165 -3.09 14.82 -16.04
N GLU A 166 -2.02 15.64 -16.04
CA GLU A 166 -0.65 15.27 -16.35
C GLU A 166 -0.09 14.17 -15.45
N LEU A 167 -0.52 14.10 -14.18
CA LEU A 167 -0.02 13.11 -13.22
C LEU A 167 -0.38 11.67 -13.61
N SER A 168 -1.42 11.49 -14.44
CA SER A 168 -1.82 10.17 -14.93
C SER A 168 -1.27 9.82 -16.32
N ILE A 169 -0.57 10.74 -17.00
CA ILE A 169 -0.16 10.56 -18.41
C ILE A 169 0.76 9.36 -18.60
N PHE A 170 1.64 9.07 -17.62
CA PHE A 170 2.57 7.95 -17.74
C PHE A 170 1.85 6.59 -17.84
N LEU A 171 0.61 6.48 -17.35
CA LEU A 171 -0.22 5.28 -17.45
C LEU A 171 -0.67 5.00 -18.90
N LYS A 172 -0.57 5.96 -19.83
CA LYS A 172 -0.83 5.72 -21.26
C LYS A 172 0.15 4.72 -21.86
N TYR A 173 1.38 4.67 -21.34
CA TYR A 173 2.43 3.85 -21.90
C TYR A 173 2.40 2.41 -21.39
N LYS A 174 2.81 1.47 -22.25
CA LYS A 174 3.26 0.15 -21.84
C LYS A 174 4.67 0.25 -21.25
N TYR A 175 5.08 -0.77 -20.49
CA TYR A 175 6.38 -0.78 -19.83
C TYR A 175 7.54 -0.52 -20.80
N ASN A 176 7.55 -1.20 -21.96
CA ASN A 176 8.62 -1.05 -22.94
C ASN A 176 8.60 0.32 -23.65
N GLU A 177 7.45 0.94 -23.79
CA GLU A 177 7.31 2.27 -24.39
C GLU A 177 7.83 3.33 -23.42
N LEU A 178 7.45 3.22 -22.15
CA LEU A 178 7.92 4.09 -21.09
C LEU A 178 9.44 3.94 -20.90
N LYS A 179 9.95 2.70 -20.88
CA LYS A 179 11.39 2.42 -20.85
C LYS A 179 12.12 2.99 -22.06
N ARG A 180 11.58 2.86 -23.28
CA ARG A 180 12.19 3.46 -24.48
C ARG A 180 12.24 4.98 -24.41
N LYS A 181 11.21 5.61 -23.84
CA LYS A 181 11.12 7.07 -23.70
C LYS A 181 12.11 7.64 -22.68
N TYR A 182 12.32 6.93 -21.57
CA TYR A 182 13.12 7.45 -20.43
C TYR A 182 14.42 6.66 -20.17
N GLY A 183 14.76 5.67 -21.01
CA GLY A 183 15.93 4.80 -20.89
C GLY A 183 15.75 3.64 -19.90
N ALA A 184 15.35 3.95 -18.67
CA ALA A 184 15.11 2.98 -17.60
C ALA A 184 13.80 3.28 -16.86
N ILE A 185 13.33 2.32 -16.07
CA ILE A 185 12.26 2.51 -15.08
C ILE A 185 12.80 2.02 -13.75
N TYR A 186 12.76 2.88 -12.73
CA TYR A 186 13.18 2.54 -11.38
C TYR A 186 12.08 2.91 -10.37
N GLY A 187 12.28 2.52 -9.13
CA GLY A 187 11.42 2.87 -8.02
C GLY A 187 11.71 2.01 -6.80
N ASP A 188 11.10 2.38 -5.68
CA ASP A 188 11.29 1.71 -4.40
C ASP A 188 10.78 0.27 -4.44
N MET A 189 11.52 -0.62 -3.78
CA MET A 189 11.14 -2.01 -3.58
C MET A 189 11.33 -2.41 -2.13
N ILE A 190 10.42 -3.23 -1.60
CA ILE A 190 10.56 -3.83 -0.28
C ILE A 190 10.07 -5.28 -0.32
N ARG A 191 10.76 -6.15 0.42
CA ARG A 191 10.25 -7.51 0.67
C ARG A 191 8.96 -7.41 1.48
N ILE A 192 7.95 -8.18 1.08
CA ILE A 192 6.64 -8.20 1.78
C ILE A 192 6.84 -8.40 3.28
N PRO A 193 6.49 -7.41 4.12
CA PRO A 193 6.61 -7.53 5.56
C PRO A 193 5.70 -8.65 6.09
N ARG A 194 6.26 -9.50 6.95
CA ARG A 194 5.58 -10.66 7.54
C ARG A 194 5.38 -10.43 9.02
N SER A 195 4.22 -10.83 9.53
CA SER A 195 3.98 -10.89 10.96
C SER A 195 4.95 -11.88 11.61
N LYS A 196 5.34 -11.60 12.85
CA LYS A 196 6.24 -12.45 13.65
C LYS A 196 5.44 -13.08 14.79
N LYS A 197 5.75 -14.32 15.15
CA LYS A 197 5.17 -14.95 16.34
C LYS A 197 5.64 -14.17 17.57
N CYS A 198 4.71 -13.85 18.48
CA CYS A 198 5.08 -13.35 19.80
C CYS A 198 5.70 -14.52 20.57
N ILE A 199 7.00 -14.47 20.81
CA ILE A 199 7.66 -15.43 21.69
C ILE A 199 7.54 -14.85 23.09
N PHE A 200 6.61 -15.38 23.89
CA PHE A 200 6.64 -15.17 25.33
C PHE A 200 7.94 -15.76 25.86
N ARG A 201 8.95 -14.91 26.12
CA ARG A 201 10.00 -15.31 27.05
C ARG A 201 9.31 -15.43 28.40
N LYS A 202 9.08 -16.66 28.86
CA LYS A 202 8.92 -16.90 30.30
C LYS A 202 10.17 -16.34 30.95
N THR A 203 10.09 -15.13 31.49
CA THR A 203 10.97 -14.75 32.59
C THR A 203 10.64 -15.76 33.68
N CYS A 204 11.49 -16.79 33.81
CA CYS A 204 11.56 -17.59 35.01
C CYS A 204 12.07 -16.62 36.09
N GLY A 205 11.14 -15.83 36.64
CA GLY A 205 11.39 -15.08 37.85
C GLY A 205 11.59 -16.13 38.92
N LYS A 206 12.86 -16.37 39.28
CA LYS A 206 13.18 -17.00 40.55
C LYS A 206 12.39 -16.23 41.60
N HIS A 207 11.56 -16.95 42.34
CA HIS A 207 10.93 -16.44 43.54
C HIS A 207 12.08 -16.18 44.51
N LEU A 208 12.54 -14.94 44.62
CA LEU A 208 13.38 -14.54 45.75
C LEU A 208 12.44 -14.58 46.95
N THR A 209 12.66 -15.56 47.83
CA THR A 209 12.01 -15.56 49.13
C THR A 209 12.62 -14.45 49.97
N LEU A 210 11.85 -13.92 50.94
CA LEU A 210 12.29 -12.86 51.85
C LEU A 210 13.58 -13.18 52.63
N GLU A 211 14.04 -14.43 52.60
CA GLU A 211 15.28 -14.89 53.22
C GLU A 211 16.53 -14.43 52.46
N ASP A 212 16.46 -14.20 51.14
CA ASP A 212 17.60 -13.78 50.31
C ASP A 212 17.98 -12.30 50.48
N ILE A 213 17.19 -11.51 51.22
CA ILE A 213 17.40 -10.06 51.43
C ILE A 213 18.12 -9.78 52.76
N ILE A 214 18.12 -10.71 53.72
CA ILE A 214 18.49 -10.40 55.12
C ILE A 214 19.95 -10.79 55.47
N ASN A 215 20.66 -11.54 54.62
CA ASN A 215 22.09 -11.82 54.84
C ASN A 215 22.91 -11.73 53.54
N PRO A 216 23.52 -10.58 53.24
CA PRO A 216 24.58 -10.53 52.25
C PRO A 216 25.86 -11.06 52.92
N GLY A 217 26.24 -12.29 52.57
CA GLY A 217 27.60 -12.77 52.79
C GLY A 217 28.61 -11.99 51.96
#